data_AF-A0A1Z5L1X8-F1
#
_entry.id   AF-A0A1Z5L1X8-F1
#
_cell.length_a   1.000
_cell.length_b   1.000
_cell.length_c   1.000
_cell.angle_alpha   90.00
_cell.angle_beta   90.00
_cell.angle_gamma   90.00
#
_symmetry.space_group_name_H-M   'P 1'
#
loop_
_entity.id
_entity.type
_entity.pdbx_description
1 polymer ?
#
loop_
_entity_poly.entity_id
_entity_poly.type
_entity_poly.pdbx_seq_one_letter_code
_entity_poly.pdbx_strand_id
1 'polypeptide(L)'
;MSLCEVMRRATSAALSLTGLESQESEADFHIPTLNWPPEPSSDHTTGRSTAKTGQTSGSSSSRAGELVGGCPALSILFLLCDSAALKQSLQDLLCARDAQGCTPFMRAVAGRAYHAALLLLDTAQRVATMNAEGADGHRAALLRSMIYPVGCSPDDSPLHVLCCNDTCSFTWTGAEHINQDIFECRTCGLVGSLCCCTECARVCHKGHDCKLKRTSPTAYCDCWEKCKCRALVAGHQGARGLLLNRLVTDTDLVTLPNARGETILLFLVQTVGRQVVEQRQYRPSRSRGSNAPRKASSSDLAEADMPEHDLEPPRFSRRALERLLNDWHAVQTTLMAGARDGSGSCSTPTAQNAEGGPLGCEEEQWHLAAQSGTALLDKFVHCLLVKCSMEMLDALLATLIREMQNEAVPGRSAEARRVAHRFVRSVTRIFVILTIEMAPSSTRKKSGNGGGGSLTGSSQPLVKCRRVFQALLPLAVQELCEAADALLAPVRLGVARPTT
;
A
#
# COMPACT_ATOMS: atom_id res chain seq x y z
N MET A 1 2.33 9.77 36.41
CA MET A 1 2.00 10.60 35.23
C MET A 1 0.49 10.74 35.17
N SER A 2 -0.04 11.95 35.01
CA SER A 2 -1.51 12.15 35.01
C SER A 2 -2.14 11.66 33.71
N LEU A 3 -3.39 11.20 33.76
CA LEU A 3 -4.14 10.71 32.59
C LEU A 3 -4.25 11.80 31.49
N CYS A 4 -4.35 13.08 31.90
CA CYS A 4 -4.28 14.23 31.01
C CYS A 4 -2.96 14.31 30.24
N GLU A 5 -1.85 13.91 30.84
CA GLU A 5 -0.52 13.98 30.24
C GLU A 5 -0.25 12.80 29.29
N VAL A 6 -0.83 11.63 29.59
CA VAL A 6 -0.86 10.47 28.68
C VAL A 6 -1.75 10.77 27.47
N MET A 7 -2.92 11.37 27.67
CA MET A 7 -3.82 11.79 26.59
C MET A 7 -3.19 12.91 25.76
N ARG A 8 -2.56 13.91 26.38
CA ARG A 8 -1.88 15.00 25.65
C ARG A 8 -0.69 14.49 24.85
N ARG A 9 0.04 13.46 25.32
CA ARG A 9 1.11 12.80 24.54
C ARG A 9 0.58 11.92 23.42
N ALA A 10 -0.52 11.21 23.62
CA ALA A 10 -1.20 10.45 22.56
C ALA A 10 -1.77 11.39 21.47
N THR A 11 -2.33 12.53 21.88
CA THR A 11 -2.80 13.60 20.98
C THR A 11 -1.63 14.34 20.32
N SER A 12 -0.52 14.61 21.01
CA SER A 12 0.69 15.18 20.39
C SER A 12 1.34 14.21 19.40
N ALA A 13 1.32 12.90 19.64
CA ALA A 13 1.78 11.90 18.66
C ALA A 13 0.86 11.83 17.42
N ALA A 14 -0.44 12.06 17.59
CA ALA A 14 -1.39 12.17 16.48
C ALA A 14 -1.30 13.51 15.71
N LEU A 15 -1.04 14.62 16.41
CA LEU A 15 -0.86 15.97 15.84
C LEU A 15 0.52 16.20 15.21
N SER A 16 1.55 15.45 15.62
CA SER A 16 2.88 15.49 14.98
C SER A 16 2.84 15.00 13.51
N LEU A 17 1.72 14.44 13.06
CA LEU A 17 1.45 14.06 11.68
C LEU A 17 0.76 15.16 10.85
N THR A 18 0.40 16.30 11.45
CA THR A 18 -0.27 17.42 10.74
C THR A 18 0.40 18.79 10.89
N GLY A 19 1.52 18.92 11.60
CA GLY A 19 2.32 20.14 11.58
C GLY A 19 3.41 20.15 12.65
N LEU A 20 4.66 20.32 12.23
CA LEU A 20 5.76 20.69 13.11
C LEU A 20 6.46 21.90 12.48
N GLU A 21 6.13 23.08 13.01
CA GLU A 21 7.01 24.24 13.09
C GLU A 21 8.05 23.98 14.20
N SER A 22 9.32 24.26 13.86
CA SER A 22 10.45 24.68 14.71
C SER A 22 10.56 24.16 16.16
N GLN A 23 11.61 23.39 16.48
CA GLN A 23 12.88 23.87 17.10
C GLN A 23 13.88 22.71 17.30
N GLU A 24 15.18 23.04 17.22
CA GLU A 24 16.38 22.27 17.64
C GLU A 24 16.82 21.07 16.75
N SER A 25 18.09 20.81 16.45
CA SER A 25 19.38 21.53 16.52
C SER A 25 20.39 20.63 15.76
N GLU A 26 21.35 21.23 15.07
CA GLU A 26 22.37 20.54 14.27
C GLU A 26 23.12 19.43 15.04
N ALA A 27 23.26 18.27 14.40
CA ALA A 27 24.32 17.31 14.69
C ALA A 27 24.67 16.58 13.39
N ASP A 28 25.76 17.04 12.77
CA ASP A 28 26.38 16.43 11.59
C ASP A 28 26.77 14.97 11.86
N PHE A 29 26.30 14.08 10.99
CA PHE A 29 26.87 12.73 10.86
C PHE A 29 27.20 12.50 9.37
N HIS A 30 28.46 12.76 9.03
CA HIS A 30 29.06 12.36 7.76
C HIS A 30 29.51 10.90 7.81
N ILE A 31 29.16 10.10 6.81
CA ILE A 31 29.73 8.76 6.54
C ILE A 31 30.04 8.66 5.03
N PRO A 32 31.17 8.04 4.62
CA PRO A 32 31.88 8.39 3.38
C PRO A 32 31.26 7.84 2.10
N THR A 33 31.31 8.64 1.04
CA THR A 33 30.98 8.29 -0.35
C THR A 33 32.08 7.44 -0.99
N LEU A 34 31.74 6.25 -1.48
CA LEU A 34 32.57 5.49 -2.40
C LEU A 34 32.13 5.83 -3.84
N ASN A 35 33.02 6.47 -4.61
CA ASN A 35 32.81 6.71 -6.04
C ASN A 35 33.06 5.40 -6.82
N TRP A 36 32.12 5.04 -7.71
CA TRP A 36 32.32 4.01 -8.75
C TRP A 36 31.92 4.56 -10.14
N PRO A 37 32.53 4.09 -11.24
CA PRO A 37 32.43 4.72 -12.57
C PRO A 37 31.07 4.47 -13.25
N PRO A 38 30.74 5.26 -14.30
CA PRO A 38 29.47 5.13 -15.01
C PRO A 38 29.41 3.85 -15.85
N GLU A 39 28.27 3.15 -15.79
CA GLU A 39 27.96 2.03 -16.69
C GLU A 39 27.64 2.51 -18.12
N PRO A 40 27.97 1.71 -19.16
CA PRO A 40 27.87 2.12 -20.56
C PRO A 40 26.41 2.25 -21.04
N SER A 41 26.17 3.31 -21.80
CA SER A 41 24.89 3.66 -22.43
C SER A 41 24.45 2.63 -23.47
N SER A 42 23.30 1.97 -23.25
CA SER A 42 22.58 1.25 -24.29
C SER A 42 21.47 2.13 -24.87
N ASP A 43 21.71 2.68 -26.08
CA ASP A 43 20.67 3.35 -26.87
C ASP A 43 19.78 2.30 -27.54
N HIS A 44 18.49 2.31 -27.18
CA HIS A 44 17.46 1.56 -27.89
C HIS A 44 16.30 2.49 -28.24
N THR A 45 16.33 2.99 -29.47
CA THR A 45 15.19 3.59 -30.17
C THR A 45 14.18 2.50 -30.51
N THR A 46 13.00 2.50 -29.90
CA THR A 46 11.89 1.60 -30.27
C THR A 46 10.88 2.31 -31.15
N GLY A 47 10.87 1.96 -32.44
CA GLY A 47 9.81 2.31 -33.38
C GLY A 47 8.50 1.58 -33.05
N ARG A 48 7.40 2.32 -32.99
CA ARG A 48 6.05 1.83 -32.68
C ARG A 48 5.33 1.43 -33.98
N SER A 49 4.97 0.16 -34.13
CA SER A 49 4.11 -0.31 -35.22
C SER A 49 2.68 -0.54 -34.71
N THR A 50 1.72 0.11 -35.36
CA THR A 50 0.27 -0.09 -35.19
C THR A 50 -0.19 -1.33 -35.97
N ALA A 51 -0.88 -2.29 -35.32
CA ALA A 51 -1.46 -3.45 -36.00
C ALA A 51 -3.01 -3.44 -35.92
N LYS A 52 -3.64 -3.59 -37.09
CA LYS A 52 -5.08 -3.77 -37.30
C LYS A 52 -5.47 -5.25 -37.12
N THR A 53 -6.67 -5.47 -36.63
CA THR A 53 -7.31 -6.76 -36.32
C THR A 53 -7.70 -7.55 -37.58
N GLY A 54 -7.42 -8.85 -37.61
CA GLY A 54 -7.94 -9.81 -38.59
C GLY A 54 -8.25 -11.15 -37.91
N GLN A 55 -9.47 -11.64 -38.09
CA GLN A 55 -9.96 -12.92 -37.54
C GLN A 55 -9.49 -14.11 -38.40
N THR A 56 -9.07 -15.21 -37.76
CA THR A 56 -9.24 -16.58 -38.30
C THR A 56 -9.39 -17.59 -37.15
N SER A 57 -10.09 -18.67 -37.46
CA SER A 57 -10.65 -19.70 -36.58
C SER A 57 -9.85 -21.01 -36.60
N GLY A 58 -9.75 -21.70 -35.45
CA GLY A 58 -9.72 -23.17 -35.38
C GLY A 58 -8.53 -23.86 -34.68
N SER A 59 -8.89 -24.71 -33.70
CA SER A 59 -8.16 -25.85 -33.11
C SER A 59 -7.32 -25.65 -31.84
N SER A 60 -7.51 -26.62 -30.94
CA SER A 60 -7.15 -26.68 -29.53
C SER A 60 -5.69 -27.08 -29.29
N SER A 61 -4.85 -26.14 -28.87
CA SER A 61 -3.58 -26.41 -28.19
C SER A 61 -3.03 -25.17 -27.47
N SER A 62 -3.04 -25.23 -26.14
CA SER A 62 -2.22 -24.46 -25.18
C SER A 62 -2.40 -22.93 -25.07
N ARG A 63 -2.87 -22.51 -23.87
CA ARG A 63 -2.99 -21.11 -23.41
C ARG A 63 -1.67 -20.31 -23.42
N ALA A 64 -0.53 -20.93 -23.73
CA ALA A 64 0.77 -20.28 -23.81
C ALA A 64 0.98 -19.51 -25.13
N GLY A 65 0.35 -19.93 -26.23
CA GLY A 65 0.53 -19.30 -27.55
C GLY A 65 -0.04 -17.89 -27.68
N GLU A 66 -1.10 -17.55 -26.92
CA GLU A 66 -1.74 -16.23 -26.97
C GLU A 66 -0.95 -15.13 -26.21
N LEU A 67 -0.09 -15.51 -25.24
CA LEU A 67 0.71 -14.56 -24.45
C LEU A 67 1.95 -14.02 -25.21
N VAL A 68 2.33 -14.67 -26.31
CA VAL A 68 3.59 -14.44 -27.05
C VAL A 68 3.39 -13.55 -28.28
N GLY A 69 2.21 -12.93 -28.44
CA GLY A 69 1.88 -12.09 -29.60
C GLY A 69 2.87 -10.94 -29.83
N GLY A 70 3.84 -11.14 -30.74
CA GLY A 70 4.59 -10.10 -31.46
C GLY A 70 5.86 -9.54 -30.82
N CYS A 71 6.27 -9.94 -29.60
CA CYS A 71 7.48 -9.42 -28.96
C CYS A 71 8.64 -10.44 -29.00
N PRO A 72 9.71 -10.21 -29.80
CA PRO A 72 10.82 -11.15 -29.92
C PRO A 72 11.50 -11.51 -28.60
N ALA A 73 11.61 -10.54 -27.67
CA ALA A 73 12.20 -10.77 -26.35
C ALA A 73 11.37 -11.75 -25.50
N LEU A 74 10.03 -11.67 -25.55
CA LEU A 74 9.16 -12.63 -24.87
C LEU A 74 9.25 -14.02 -25.50
N SER A 75 9.34 -14.11 -26.84
CA SER A 75 9.53 -15.37 -27.55
C SER A 75 10.85 -16.04 -27.16
N ILE A 76 11.94 -15.27 -27.09
CA ILE A 76 13.24 -15.78 -26.64
C ILE A 76 13.14 -16.29 -25.21
N LEU A 77 12.55 -15.52 -24.30
CA LEU A 77 12.36 -15.95 -22.92
C LEU A 77 11.54 -17.25 -22.82
N PHE A 78 10.47 -17.37 -23.61
CA PHE A 78 9.67 -18.60 -23.68
C PHE A 78 10.50 -19.80 -24.12
N LEU A 79 11.28 -19.66 -25.19
CA LEU A 79 12.16 -20.72 -25.70
C LEU A 79 13.24 -21.12 -24.67
N LEU A 80 13.77 -20.16 -23.92
CA LEU A 80 14.71 -20.45 -22.83
C LEU A 80 14.03 -21.24 -21.69
N CYS A 81 12.84 -20.83 -21.27
CA CYS A 81 12.08 -21.48 -20.21
C CYS A 81 11.56 -22.88 -20.58
N ASP A 82 11.43 -23.18 -21.88
CA ASP A 82 10.96 -24.48 -22.40
C ASP A 82 12.09 -25.37 -22.94
N SER A 83 13.34 -24.88 -22.90
CA SER A 83 14.49 -25.59 -23.44
C SER A 83 14.79 -26.88 -22.66
N ALA A 84 14.74 -28.02 -23.36
CA ALA A 84 15.10 -29.32 -22.80
C ALA A 84 16.55 -29.35 -22.28
N ALA A 85 17.47 -28.64 -22.94
CA ALA A 85 18.87 -28.56 -22.54
C ALA A 85 19.07 -27.78 -21.23
N LEU A 86 18.23 -26.78 -20.96
CA LEU A 86 18.32 -25.95 -19.76
C LEU A 86 17.52 -26.53 -18.58
N LYS A 87 16.73 -27.58 -18.80
CA LYS A 87 15.80 -28.13 -17.79
C LYS A 87 16.48 -28.44 -16.44
N GLN A 88 17.71 -28.98 -16.46
CA GLN A 88 18.46 -29.32 -15.25
C GLN A 88 18.95 -28.09 -14.47
N SER A 89 19.29 -27.01 -15.16
CA SER A 89 19.81 -25.78 -14.56
C SER A 89 18.73 -24.70 -14.36
N LEU A 90 17.50 -24.94 -14.81
CA LEU A 90 16.45 -23.93 -14.82
C LEU A 90 16.06 -23.47 -13.41
N GLN A 91 16.08 -24.36 -12.42
CA GLN A 91 15.89 -24.00 -11.02
C GLN A 91 16.96 -23.01 -10.56
N ASP A 92 18.24 -23.28 -10.81
CA ASP A 92 19.34 -22.43 -10.40
C ASP A 92 19.27 -21.06 -11.09
N LEU A 93 18.92 -21.04 -12.38
CA LEU A 93 18.73 -19.80 -13.14
C LEU A 93 17.57 -18.95 -12.59
N LEU A 94 16.47 -19.56 -12.18
CA LEU A 94 15.32 -18.85 -11.59
C LEU A 94 15.60 -18.38 -10.15
N CYS A 95 16.47 -19.07 -9.42
CA CYS A 95 16.92 -18.69 -8.08
C CYS A 95 18.07 -17.66 -8.10
N ALA A 96 18.80 -17.55 -9.22
CA ALA A 96 19.93 -16.65 -9.38
C ALA A 96 19.52 -15.20 -9.10
N ARG A 97 20.45 -14.41 -8.56
CA ARG A 97 20.20 -13.02 -8.19
C ARG A 97 21.15 -12.08 -8.92
N ASP A 98 20.64 -10.94 -9.33
CA ASP A 98 21.47 -9.85 -9.84
C ASP A 98 22.22 -9.13 -8.69
N ALA A 99 23.04 -8.13 -9.03
CA ALA A 99 23.79 -7.34 -8.06
C ALA A 99 22.88 -6.55 -7.09
N GLN A 100 21.59 -6.42 -7.38
CA GLN A 100 20.59 -5.81 -6.52
C GLN A 100 19.81 -6.86 -5.70
N GLY A 101 20.20 -8.14 -5.77
CA GLY A 101 19.56 -9.22 -5.04
C GLY A 101 18.21 -9.65 -5.62
N CYS A 102 17.86 -9.24 -6.84
CA CYS A 102 16.61 -9.58 -7.51
C CYS A 102 16.74 -10.87 -8.32
N THR A 103 15.76 -11.78 -8.17
CA THR A 103 15.60 -12.91 -9.09
C THR A 103 15.09 -12.43 -10.46
N PRO A 104 15.14 -13.25 -11.52
CA PRO A 104 14.55 -12.88 -12.81
C PRO A 104 13.08 -12.45 -12.70
N PHE A 105 12.30 -13.12 -11.85
CA PHE A 105 10.90 -12.76 -11.60
C PHE A 105 10.79 -11.38 -10.94
N MET A 106 11.53 -11.14 -9.86
CA MET A 106 11.54 -9.83 -9.18
C MET A 106 11.95 -8.71 -10.14
N ARG A 107 12.97 -8.96 -10.97
CA ARG A 107 13.45 -8.00 -11.98
C ARG A 107 12.41 -7.69 -13.03
N ALA A 108 11.66 -8.69 -13.51
CA ALA A 108 10.58 -8.48 -14.47
C ALA A 108 9.45 -7.62 -13.87
N VAL A 109 9.11 -7.83 -12.58
CA VAL A 109 8.12 -7.00 -11.89
C VAL A 109 8.61 -5.56 -11.70
N ALA A 110 9.85 -5.37 -11.20
CA ALA A 110 10.44 -4.05 -11.00
C ALA A 110 10.59 -3.27 -12.32
N GLY A 111 10.90 -3.97 -13.42
CA GLY A 111 10.99 -3.42 -14.77
C GLY A 111 9.66 -3.23 -15.49
N ARG A 112 8.52 -3.52 -14.83
CA ARG A 112 7.17 -3.41 -15.41
C ARG A 112 6.94 -4.30 -16.63
N ALA A 113 7.73 -5.37 -16.78
CA ALA A 113 7.65 -6.37 -17.83
C ALA A 113 6.68 -7.50 -17.43
N TYR A 114 5.39 -7.16 -17.24
CA TYR A 114 4.42 -8.05 -16.60
C TYR A 114 4.15 -9.36 -17.35
N HIS A 115 4.22 -9.38 -18.68
CA HIS A 115 4.13 -10.63 -19.46
C HIS A 115 5.31 -11.56 -19.19
N ALA A 116 6.53 -11.02 -19.10
CA ALA A 116 7.71 -11.80 -18.74
C ALA A 116 7.59 -12.34 -17.31
N ALA A 117 7.10 -11.51 -16.37
CA ALA A 117 6.86 -11.94 -15.00
C ALA A 117 5.84 -13.08 -14.92
N LEU A 118 4.74 -13.03 -15.68
CA LEU A 118 3.77 -14.13 -15.76
C LEU A 118 4.39 -15.42 -16.29
N LEU A 119 5.16 -15.33 -17.38
CA LEU A 119 5.86 -16.49 -17.95
C LEU A 119 6.87 -17.09 -16.97
N LEU A 120 7.62 -16.25 -16.25
CA LEU A 120 8.57 -16.67 -15.23
C LEU A 120 7.87 -17.31 -14.03
N LEU A 121 6.71 -16.78 -13.59
CA LEU A 121 5.91 -17.37 -12.53
C LEU A 121 5.39 -18.75 -12.92
N ASP A 122 4.83 -18.89 -14.12
CA ASP A 122 4.36 -20.19 -14.64
C ASP A 122 5.52 -21.20 -14.72
N THR A 123 6.71 -20.74 -15.13
CA THR A 123 7.90 -21.58 -15.21
C THR A 123 8.38 -22.00 -13.83
N ALA A 124 8.43 -21.08 -12.86
CA ALA A 124 8.78 -21.38 -11.49
C ALA A 124 7.82 -22.39 -10.85
N GLN A 125 6.52 -22.30 -11.11
CA GLN A 125 5.54 -23.28 -10.64
C GLN A 125 5.75 -24.66 -11.26
N ARG A 126 6.02 -24.73 -12.57
CA ARG A 126 6.34 -26.01 -13.25
C ARG A 126 7.59 -26.65 -12.64
N VAL A 127 8.67 -25.88 -12.47
CA VAL A 127 9.92 -26.35 -11.87
C VAL A 127 9.71 -26.82 -10.43
N ALA A 128 9.01 -26.03 -9.61
CA ALA A 128 8.70 -26.40 -8.22
C ALA A 128 7.87 -27.68 -8.13
N THR A 129 6.97 -27.94 -9.10
CA THR A 129 6.14 -29.15 -9.13
C THR A 129 6.93 -30.38 -9.59
N MET A 130 7.83 -30.22 -10.58
CA MET A 130 8.68 -31.32 -11.06
C MET A 130 9.71 -31.76 -10.02
N ASN A 131 10.22 -30.82 -9.22
CA ASN A 131 11.31 -31.06 -8.28
C ASN A 131 10.81 -31.30 -6.84
N ALA A 132 9.51 -31.14 -6.57
CA ALA A 132 8.96 -31.49 -5.28
C ALA A 132 8.59 -32.98 -5.23
N GLU A 133 9.26 -33.75 -4.36
CA GLU A 133 9.00 -35.18 -4.10
C GLU A 133 7.66 -35.43 -3.36
N GLY A 134 6.56 -34.80 -3.78
CA GLY A 134 5.22 -35.01 -3.24
C GLY A 134 4.86 -34.26 -1.95
N ALA A 135 5.81 -33.55 -1.32
CA ALA A 135 5.55 -32.74 -0.13
C ALA A 135 5.15 -31.30 -0.48
N ASP A 136 3.93 -30.90 -0.15
CA ASP A 136 3.37 -29.59 -0.52
C ASP A 136 4.16 -28.41 0.08
N GLY A 137 4.71 -28.58 1.28
CA GLY A 137 5.60 -27.60 1.91
C GLY A 137 6.93 -27.41 1.16
N HIS A 138 7.47 -28.47 0.57
CA HIS A 138 8.71 -28.39 -0.21
C HIS A 138 8.47 -27.64 -1.54
N ARG A 139 7.34 -27.90 -2.20
CA ARG A 139 6.90 -27.18 -3.40
C ARG A 139 6.78 -25.67 -3.15
N ALA A 140 6.14 -25.28 -2.04
CA ALA A 140 6.00 -23.88 -1.66
C ALA A 140 7.35 -23.21 -1.38
N ALA A 141 8.27 -23.91 -0.71
CA ALA A 141 9.62 -23.42 -0.43
C ALA A 141 10.45 -23.20 -1.72
N LEU A 142 10.39 -24.14 -2.66
CA LEU A 142 11.05 -24.02 -3.97
C LEU A 142 10.45 -22.87 -4.80
N LEU A 143 9.13 -22.75 -4.84
CA LEU A 143 8.50 -21.62 -5.52
C LEU A 143 8.98 -20.30 -4.90
N ARG A 144 8.98 -20.21 -3.57
CA ARG A 144 9.45 -19.04 -2.83
C ARG A 144 10.90 -18.70 -3.16
N SER A 145 11.79 -19.69 -3.30
CA SER A 145 13.19 -19.42 -3.63
C SER A 145 13.40 -18.79 -5.03
N MET A 146 12.45 -18.99 -5.95
CA MET A 146 12.49 -18.41 -7.30
C MET A 146 11.78 -17.05 -7.39
N ILE A 147 10.69 -16.85 -6.66
CA ILE A 147 9.86 -15.63 -6.78
C ILE A 147 10.22 -14.54 -5.78
N TYR A 148 10.55 -14.91 -4.54
CA TYR A 148 10.85 -13.98 -3.45
C TYR A 148 11.64 -14.70 -2.34
N PRO A 149 12.94 -14.95 -2.57
CA PRO A 149 13.71 -15.80 -1.69
C PRO A 149 14.07 -15.11 -0.37
N VAL A 150 14.44 -15.93 0.61
CA VAL A 150 14.91 -15.44 1.92
C VAL A 150 16.15 -14.56 1.78
N GLY A 151 16.24 -13.53 2.61
CA GLY A 151 17.33 -12.55 2.59
C GLY A 151 17.12 -11.38 1.61
N CYS A 152 16.07 -11.39 0.79
CA CYS A 152 15.65 -10.17 0.07
C CYS A 152 15.05 -9.15 1.06
N SER A 153 15.16 -7.86 0.73
CA SER A 153 14.55 -6.81 1.54
C SER A 153 13.02 -6.97 1.53
N PRO A 154 12.33 -6.79 2.68
CA PRO A 154 10.87 -6.73 2.76
C PRO A 154 10.24 -5.73 1.77
N ASP A 155 10.95 -4.63 1.46
CA ASP A 155 10.51 -3.61 0.53
C ASP A 155 10.67 -4.01 -0.96
N ASP A 156 11.24 -5.18 -1.24
CA ASP A 156 11.37 -5.77 -2.58
C ASP A 156 10.34 -6.89 -2.84
N SER A 157 9.38 -7.09 -1.92
CA SER A 157 8.24 -7.99 -2.13
C SER A 157 7.60 -7.74 -3.50
N PRO A 158 7.53 -8.74 -4.40
CA PRO A 158 6.99 -8.55 -5.75
C PRO A 158 5.57 -8.00 -5.77
N LEU A 159 4.74 -8.38 -4.78
CA LEU A 159 3.38 -7.88 -4.64
C LEU A 159 3.37 -6.39 -4.29
N HIS A 160 4.23 -5.94 -3.37
CA HIS A 160 4.37 -4.53 -3.03
C HIS A 160 4.92 -3.73 -4.20
N VAL A 161 5.98 -4.21 -4.85
CA VAL A 161 6.57 -3.55 -6.03
C VAL A 161 5.54 -3.42 -7.15
N LEU A 162 4.77 -4.47 -7.43
CA LEU A 162 3.69 -4.46 -8.42
C LEU A 162 2.66 -3.36 -8.12
N CYS A 163 2.28 -3.17 -6.85
CA CYS A 163 1.35 -2.14 -6.40
C CYS A 163 1.98 -0.73 -6.39
N CYS A 164 3.30 -0.61 -6.17
CA CYS A 164 4.05 0.64 -6.26
C CYS A 164 4.26 1.14 -7.70
N ASN A 165 4.12 0.28 -8.71
CA ASN A 165 4.39 0.60 -10.11
C ASN A 165 3.32 1.47 -10.79
N ASP A 166 2.75 2.45 -10.09
CA ASP A 166 1.95 3.50 -10.72
C ASP A 166 2.84 4.49 -11.48
N THR A 167 2.22 5.29 -12.34
CA THR A 167 2.93 6.24 -13.19
C THR A 167 3.22 7.54 -12.45
N CYS A 168 4.30 8.20 -12.85
CA CYS A 168 4.65 9.55 -12.39
C CYS A 168 3.46 10.51 -12.59
N SER A 169 3.19 11.39 -11.62
CA SER A 169 2.12 12.39 -11.77
C SER A 169 2.24 13.26 -13.01
N PHE A 170 3.48 13.55 -13.45
CA PHE A 170 3.73 14.28 -14.69
C PHE A 170 3.06 13.64 -15.91
N THR A 171 2.86 12.31 -15.95
CA THR A 171 2.26 11.66 -17.13
C THR A 171 0.80 12.02 -17.36
N TRP A 172 0.14 12.64 -16.38
CA TRP A 172 -1.27 13.06 -16.49
C TRP A 172 -1.49 14.51 -16.08
N THR A 173 -0.57 15.15 -15.36
CA THR A 173 -0.64 16.60 -15.08
C THR A 173 0.14 17.45 -16.08
N GLY A 174 1.12 16.86 -16.78
CA GLY A 174 2.16 17.65 -17.46
C GLY A 174 2.79 18.66 -16.51
N ALA A 175 2.99 19.88 -17.01
CA ALA A 175 3.51 21.01 -16.24
C ALA A 175 2.43 21.75 -15.41
N GLU A 176 1.21 21.20 -15.28
CA GLU A 176 0.20 21.79 -14.39
C GLU A 176 0.48 21.45 -12.92
N HIS A 177 0.54 22.48 -12.08
CA HIS A 177 0.74 22.32 -10.65
C HIS A 177 -0.53 21.78 -9.97
N ILE A 178 -0.39 20.71 -9.20
CA ILE A 178 -1.46 20.15 -8.34
C ILE A 178 -1.00 20.10 -6.89
N ASN A 179 -1.95 20.08 -5.93
CA ASN A 179 -1.60 19.83 -4.53
C ASN A 179 -1.29 18.35 -4.34
N GLN A 180 -0.01 18.03 -4.20
CA GLN A 180 0.53 16.67 -4.04
C GLN A 180 1.76 16.70 -3.13
N ASP A 181 2.05 15.57 -2.47
CA ASP A 181 3.31 15.42 -1.74
C ASP A 181 4.48 15.42 -2.72
N ILE A 182 5.46 16.27 -2.46
CA ILE A 182 6.68 16.40 -3.27
C ILE A 182 7.94 16.21 -2.44
N PHE A 183 8.97 15.71 -3.11
CA PHE A 183 10.22 15.31 -2.48
C PHE A 183 11.39 16.02 -3.13
N GLU A 184 12.34 16.46 -2.32
CA GLU A 184 13.68 16.80 -2.78
C GLU A 184 14.58 15.58 -2.71
N CYS A 185 15.43 15.40 -3.73
CA CYS A 185 16.41 14.32 -3.76
C CYS A 185 17.81 14.92 -3.94
N ARG A 186 18.57 14.97 -2.84
CA ARG A 186 19.92 15.58 -2.83
C ARG A 186 20.89 14.75 -3.65
N THR A 187 20.77 13.43 -3.63
CA THR A 187 21.58 12.51 -4.42
C THR A 187 21.44 12.76 -5.93
N CYS A 188 20.25 13.12 -6.42
CA CYS A 188 19.98 13.36 -7.84
C CYS A 188 20.01 14.84 -8.24
N GLY A 189 20.19 15.76 -7.30
CA GLY A 189 20.12 17.20 -7.57
C GLY A 189 18.70 17.74 -7.84
N LEU A 190 17.65 17.03 -7.41
CA LEU A 190 16.27 17.54 -7.40
C LEU A 190 16.06 18.40 -6.14
N VAL A 191 16.69 19.57 -6.12
CA VAL A 191 16.72 20.52 -4.98
C VAL A 191 16.26 21.90 -5.42
N GLY A 192 16.01 22.81 -4.47
CA GLY A 192 15.58 24.18 -4.79
C GLY A 192 14.17 24.21 -5.38
N SER A 193 14.02 24.67 -6.63
CA SER A 193 12.72 24.66 -7.34
C SER A 193 12.32 23.28 -7.85
N LEU A 194 13.26 22.34 -8.00
CA LEU A 194 13.00 21.02 -8.56
C LEU A 194 12.51 20.04 -7.49
N CYS A 195 11.63 19.11 -7.89
CA CYS A 195 11.11 18.08 -7.01
C CYS A 195 10.65 16.83 -7.77
N CYS A 196 10.35 15.77 -7.03
CA CYS A 196 9.69 14.60 -7.58
C CYS A 196 8.44 14.21 -6.78
N CYS A 197 7.49 13.56 -7.44
CA CYS A 197 6.27 13.06 -6.81
C CYS A 197 6.51 11.77 -6.03
N THR A 198 5.49 11.35 -5.27
CA THR A 198 5.51 10.13 -4.45
C THR A 198 5.91 8.88 -5.23
N GLU A 199 5.39 8.70 -6.46
CA GLU A 199 5.69 7.55 -7.31
C GLU A 199 7.17 7.53 -7.71
N CYS A 200 7.74 8.68 -8.08
CA CYS A 200 9.15 8.80 -8.41
C CYS A 200 10.06 8.63 -7.19
N ALA A 201 9.68 9.15 -6.03
CA ALA A 201 10.43 8.95 -4.79
C ALA A 201 10.57 7.46 -4.44
N ARG A 202 9.49 6.68 -4.63
CA ARG A 202 9.46 5.24 -4.36
C ARG A 202 10.17 4.39 -5.41
N VAL A 203 10.14 4.81 -6.67
CA VAL A 203 10.65 4.01 -7.79
C VAL A 203 12.03 4.49 -8.24
N CYS A 204 12.15 5.76 -8.60
CA CYS A 204 13.36 6.32 -9.20
C CYS A 204 14.43 6.64 -8.14
N HIS A 205 14.00 7.12 -6.98
CA HIS A 205 14.90 7.58 -5.90
C HIS A 205 14.90 6.65 -4.69
N LYS A 206 14.56 5.38 -4.88
CA LYS A 206 14.65 4.35 -3.85
C LYS A 206 16.09 4.25 -3.35
N GLY A 207 16.29 4.42 -2.05
CA GLY A 207 17.62 4.34 -1.41
C GLY A 207 18.46 5.61 -1.53
N HIS A 208 17.93 6.71 -2.06
CA HIS A 208 18.61 8.01 -2.11
C HIS A 208 18.27 8.89 -0.90
N ASP A 209 19.00 9.99 -0.69
CA ASP A 209 18.64 11.04 0.27
C ASP A 209 17.46 11.86 -0.30
N CYS A 210 16.26 11.28 -0.16
CA CYS A 210 15.01 11.79 -0.67
C CYS A 210 14.08 12.15 0.49
N LYS A 211 13.72 13.43 0.62
CA LYS A 211 12.97 13.98 1.77
C LYS A 211 11.75 14.76 1.30
N LEU A 212 10.66 14.64 2.05
CA LEU A 212 9.42 15.38 1.80
C LEU A 212 9.66 16.89 1.98
N LYS A 213 9.30 17.69 0.99
CA LYS A 213 9.31 19.15 1.07
C LYS A 213 8.04 19.63 1.77
N ARG A 214 8.20 20.38 2.86
CA ARG A 214 7.08 20.96 3.64
C ARG A 214 6.59 22.30 3.09
N THR A 215 7.40 22.95 2.26
CA THR A 215 7.09 24.23 1.60
C THR A 215 6.66 23.97 0.16
N SER A 216 5.70 24.76 -0.35
CA SER A 216 5.11 24.65 -1.70
C SER A 216 4.22 23.41 -1.89
N PRO A 217 2.95 23.45 -1.43
CA PRO A 217 2.05 22.30 -1.53
C PRO A 217 1.64 21.99 -2.97
N THR A 218 1.77 22.95 -3.89
CA THR A 218 1.41 22.79 -5.31
C THR A 218 2.66 22.69 -6.18
N ALA A 219 2.82 21.57 -6.87
CA ALA A 219 3.99 21.25 -7.67
C ALA A 219 3.63 20.31 -8.83
N TYR A 220 4.42 20.25 -9.90
CA TYR A 220 4.47 19.11 -10.82
C TYR A 220 5.79 18.36 -10.62
N CYS A 221 5.95 17.17 -11.21
CA CYS A 221 7.14 16.34 -10.99
C CYS A 221 8.23 16.60 -12.04
N ASP A 222 9.43 16.95 -11.60
CA ASP A 222 10.62 17.25 -12.43
C ASP A 222 11.57 16.05 -12.56
N CYS A 223 11.18 14.87 -12.10
CA CYS A 223 12.07 13.69 -12.05
C CYS A 223 12.70 13.39 -13.43
N TRP A 224 11.97 13.62 -14.51
CA TRP A 224 12.43 13.35 -15.87
C TRP A 224 13.53 14.31 -16.34
N GLU A 225 13.60 15.53 -15.78
CA GLU A 225 14.62 16.53 -16.16
C GLU A 225 16.02 16.17 -15.65
N LYS A 226 16.10 15.41 -14.55
CA LYS A 226 17.37 15.01 -13.92
C LYS A 226 17.67 13.52 -14.05
N CYS A 227 16.67 12.69 -14.31
CA CYS A 227 16.82 11.24 -14.28
C CYS A 227 16.03 10.57 -15.40
N LYS A 228 16.47 9.38 -15.81
CA LYS A 228 15.67 8.47 -16.65
C LYS A 228 14.50 7.94 -15.82
N CYS A 229 13.39 8.68 -15.82
CA CYS A 229 12.26 8.43 -14.94
C CYS A 229 11.56 7.09 -15.29
N ARG A 230 11.83 6.06 -14.48
CA ARG A 230 11.23 4.72 -14.61
C ARG A 230 9.71 4.72 -14.42
N ALA A 231 9.18 5.71 -13.71
CA ALA A 231 7.75 5.85 -13.47
C ALA A 231 6.98 6.47 -14.65
N LEU A 232 7.64 6.92 -15.73
CA LEU A 232 6.93 7.30 -16.96
C LEU A 232 6.33 6.09 -17.68
N VAL A 233 6.90 4.90 -17.49
CA VAL A 233 6.45 3.66 -18.15
C VAL A 233 5.34 3.01 -17.33
N ALA A 234 4.13 2.92 -17.87
CA ALA A 234 3.02 2.24 -17.17
C ALA A 234 3.14 0.71 -17.17
N GLY A 235 3.74 0.15 -18.24
CA GLY A 235 3.65 -1.28 -18.56
C GLY A 235 2.25 -1.70 -18.99
N HIS A 236 2.08 -2.96 -19.41
CA HIS A 236 0.79 -3.45 -19.90
C HIS A 236 -0.20 -3.71 -18.76
N GLN A 237 -1.25 -2.89 -18.64
CA GLN A 237 -2.17 -2.90 -17.49
C GLN A 237 -2.98 -4.21 -17.35
N GLY A 238 -3.35 -4.86 -18.46
CA GLY A 238 -4.05 -6.17 -18.42
C GLY A 238 -3.21 -7.25 -17.75
N ALA A 239 -2.00 -7.51 -18.29
CA ALA A 239 -0.99 -8.36 -17.68
C ALA A 239 -0.64 -7.97 -16.23
N ARG A 240 -0.55 -6.67 -15.89
CA ARG A 240 -0.34 -6.21 -14.50
C ARG A 240 -1.45 -6.70 -13.57
N GLY A 241 -2.70 -6.57 -14.00
CA GLY A 241 -3.88 -7.03 -13.25
C GLY A 241 -3.97 -8.56 -13.16
N LEU A 242 -3.60 -9.28 -14.23
CA LEU A 242 -3.51 -10.74 -14.20
C LEU A 242 -2.44 -11.21 -13.22
N LEU A 243 -1.25 -10.59 -13.25
CA LEU A 243 -0.16 -10.90 -12.34
C LEU A 243 -0.53 -10.65 -10.88
N LEU A 244 -1.25 -9.56 -10.60
CA LEU A 244 -1.78 -9.29 -9.25
C LEU A 244 -2.64 -10.46 -8.76
N ASN A 245 -3.60 -10.90 -9.57
CA ASN A 245 -4.47 -12.02 -9.20
C ASN A 245 -3.68 -13.31 -8.96
N ARG A 246 -2.71 -13.61 -9.84
CA ARG A 246 -1.83 -14.78 -9.70
C ARG A 246 -1.00 -14.72 -8.42
N LEU A 247 -0.40 -13.57 -8.09
CA LEU A 247 0.37 -13.40 -6.87
C LEU A 247 -0.49 -13.55 -5.61
N VAL A 248 -1.71 -13.01 -5.60
CA VAL A 248 -2.62 -13.14 -4.44
C VAL A 248 -3.10 -14.57 -4.26
N THR A 249 -3.40 -15.29 -5.35
CA THR A 249 -3.96 -16.65 -5.26
C THR A 249 -2.89 -17.72 -5.04
N ASP A 250 -1.72 -17.57 -5.67
CA ASP A 250 -0.75 -18.68 -5.77
C ASP A 250 0.43 -18.54 -4.80
N THR A 251 0.49 -17.47 -4.00
CA THR A 251 1.61 -17.18 -3.11
C THR A 251 1.12 -16.69 -1.75
N ASP A 252 2.01 -16.69 -0.76
CA ASP A 252 1.76 -16.14 0.57
C ASP A 252 2.15 -14.66 0.70
N LEU A 253 2.48 -13.97 -0.40
CA LEU A 253 3.02 -12.59 -0.33
C LEU A 253 2.07 -11.58 0.32
N VAL A 254 0.75 -11.86 0.34
CA VAL A 254 -0.26 -11.02 1.01
C VAL A 254 -0.11 -10.99 2.54
N THR A 255 0.53 -12.01 3.13
CA THR A 255 0.72 -12.11 4.58
C THR A 255 2.02 -11.46 5.05
N LEU A 256 2.90 -11.07 4.12
CA LEU A 256 4.21 -10.53 4.42
C LEU A 256 4.19 -9.00 4.47
N PRO A 257 4.48 -8.37 5.62
CA PRO A 257 4.59 -6.92 5.71
C PRO A 257 5.90 -6.43 5.10
N ASN A 258 5.95 -5.12 4.82
CA ASN A 258 7.17 -4.44 4.38
C ASN A 258 8.14 -4.16 5.55
N ALA A 259 9.25 -3.45 5.31
CA ALA A 259 10.28 -3.24 6.33
C ALA A 259 9.80 -2.39 7.52
N ARG A 260 8.72 -1.61 7.33
CA ARG A 260 8.06 -0.81 8.38
C ARG A 260 6.95 -1.57 9.11
N GLY A 261 6.75 -2.85 8.81
CA GLY A 261 5.64 -3.64 9.33
C GLY A 261 4.29 -3.31 8.68
N GLU A 262 4.24 -2.46 7.66
CA GLU A 262 2.99 -2.11 6.99
C GLU A 262 2.55 -3.24 6.05
N THR A 263 1.28 -3.62 6.12
CA THR A 263 0.70 -4.62 5.22
C THR A 263 0.37 -4.01 3.85
N ILE A 264 0.18 -4.87 2.85
CA ILE A 264 -0.18 -4.44 1.50
C ILE A 264 -1.50 -3.64 1.48
N LEU A 265 -2.50 -4.00 2.29
CA LEU A 265 -3.76 -3.25 2.37
C LEU A 265 -3.57 -1.88 3.04
N LEU A 266 -2.70 -1.76 4.04
CA LEU A 266 -2.36 -0.47 4.64
C LEU A 266 -1.67 0.45 3.62
N PHE A 267 -0.74 -0.10 2.84
CA PHE A 267 -0.11 0.63 1.73
C PHE A 267 -1.13 1.09 0.68
N LEU A 268 -2.02 0.17 0.25
CA LEU A 268 -3.01 0.44 -0.79
C LEU A 268 -4.06 1.46 -0.33
N VAL A 269 -4.59 1.37 0.89
CA VAL A 269 -5.61 2.30 1.40
C VAL A 269 -5.07 3.73 1.49
N GLN A 270 -3.80 3.89 1.90
CA GLN A 270 -3.14 5.19 1.93
C GLN A 270 -2.90 5.73 0.52
N THR A 271 -2.40 4.87 -0.37
CA THR A 271 -2.11 5.24 -1.76
C THR A 271 -3.39 5.67 -2.49
N VAL A 272 -4.46 4.89 -2.40
CA VAL A 272 -5.77 5.23 -2.98
C VAL A 272 -6.34 6.49 -2.36
N GLY A 273 -6.25 6.62 -1.02
CA GLY A 273 -6.75 7.81 -0.33
C GLY A 273 -6.04 9.10 -0.77
N ARG A 274 -4.71 9.05 -0.97
CA ARG A 274 -3.92 10.15 -1.52
C ARG A 274 -4.29 10.42 -2.98
N GLN A 275 -4.28 9.39 -3.83
CA GLN A 275 -4.58 9.53 -5.26
C GLN A 275 -5.97 10.12 -5.51
N VAL A 276 -6.98 9.77 -4.72
CA VAL A 276 -8.33 10.36 -4.84
C VAL A 276 -8.31 11.88 -4.60
N VAL A 277 -7.48 12.37 -3.67
CA VAL A 277 -7.35 13.82 -3.39
C VAL A 277 -6.60 14.52 -4.52
N GLU A 278 -5.50 13.96 -4.98
CA GLU A 278 -4.69 14.52 -6.08
C GLU A 278 -5.50 14.57 -7.39
N GLN A 279 -6.14 13.46 -7.77
CA GLN A 279 -6.84 13.32 -9.05
C GLN A 279 -8.13 14.15 -9.12
N ARG A 280 -8.77 14.47 -7.98
CA ARG A 280 -9.97 15.33 -7.96
C ARG A 280 -9.67 16.79 -8.30
N GLN A 281 -8.44 17.22 -8.06
CA GLN A 281 -8.02 18.60 -8.34
C GLN A 281 -7.75 18.80 -9.82
N TYR A 282 -7.33 17.74 -10.51
CA TYR A 282 -7.05 17.78 -11.92
C TYR A 282 -8.33 17.80 -12.74
N ARG A 283 -8.49 18.87 -13.51
CA ARG A 283 -9.51 18.98 -14.55
C ARG A 283 -8.77 19.02 -15.86
N PRO A 284 -8.86 17.96 -16.70
CA PRO A 284 -8.21 17.97 -18.00
C PRO A 284 -8.65 19.23 -18.73
N SER A 285 -7.70 20.11 -19.03
CA SER A 285 -7.96 21.21 -19.95
C SER A 285 -8.38 20.55 -21.26
N ARG A 286 -9.64 20.74 -21.68
CA ARG A 286 -10.05 20.32 -23.02
C ARG A 286 -9.12 21.05 -23.97
N SER A 287 -8.21 20.30 -24.60
CA SER A 287 -7.42 20.76 -25.73
C SER A 287 -8.37 21.54 -26.65
N ARG A 288 -8.26 22.87 -26.63
CA ARG A 288 -8.84 23.70 -27.67
C ARG A 288 -8.09 23.30 -28.91
N GLY A 289 -8.81 22.69 -29.85
CA GLY A 289 -8.27 22.16 -31.09
C GLY A 289 -7.13 23.03 -31.64
N SER A 290 -5.98 22.40 -31.83
CA SER A 290 -4.79 22.97 -32.42
C SER A 290 -5.07 23.41 -33.86
N ASN A 291 -5.67 24.59 -34.01
CA ASN A 291 -5.80 25.33 -35.29
C ASN A 291 -5.33 26.79 -35.12
N ALA A 292 -4.31 27.02 -34.29
CA ALA A 292 -3.57 28.28 -34.26
C ALA A 292 -2.18 28.05 -34.88
N PRO A 293 -1.76 28.83 -35.90
CA PRO A 293 -0.46 28.67 -36.52
C PRO A 293 0.61 29.10 -35.52
N ARG A 294 1.51 28.19 -35.12
CA ARG A 294 2.62 28.48 -34.22
C ARG A 294 3.64 29.36 -34.95
N LYS A 295 3.91 30.54 -34.40
CA LYS A 295 5.16 31.29 -34.66
C LYS A 295 6.26 30.59 -33.88
N ALA A 296 7.23 30.01 -34.58
CA ALA A 296 8.41 29.38 -33.97
C ALA A 296 9.22 30.46 -33.22
N SER A 297 9.31 30.32 -31.90
CA SER A 297 10.29 31.02 -31.06
C SER A 297 11.37 30.03 -30.65
N SER A 298 12.59 30.51 -30.42
CA SER A 298 13.81 29.74 -30.15
C SER A 298 13.81 28.88 -28.86
N SER A 299 12.65 28.59 -28.27
CA SER A 299 12.41 27.69 -27.14
C SER A 299 12.12 26.23 -27.55
N ASP A 300 12.09 25.93 -28.86
CA ASP A 300 11.69 24.64 -29.43
C ASP A 300 12.58 23.44 -29.04
N LEU A 301 13.79 23.67 -28.52
CA LEU A 301 14.69 22.58 -28.09
C LEU A 301 14.31 21.95 -26.75
N ALA A 302 13.67 22.70 -25.84
CA ALA A 302 13.24 22.18 -24.54
C ALA A 302 11.89 21.44 -24.59
N GLU A 303 11.03 21.77 -25.56
CA GLU A 303 9.78 21.02 -25.79
C GLU A 303 10.04 19.63 -26.40
N ALA A 304 11.16 19.44 -27.12
CA ALA A 304 11.48 18.18 -27.80
C ALA A 304 11.83 17.01 -26.86
N ASP A 305 12.36 17.29 -25.67
CA ASP A 305 12.74 16.27 -24.67
C ASP A 305 11.65 16.01 -23.62
N MET A 306 10.52 16.73 -23.70
CA MET A 306 9.44 16.60 -22.71
C MET A 306 8.66 15.27 -22.89
N PRO A 307 8.48 14.47 -21.83
CA PRO A 307 7.72 13.23 -21.90
C PRO A 307 6.23 13.44 -22.25
N GLU A 308 5.63 12.42 -22.86
CA GLU A 308 4.19 12.33 -23.08
C GLU A 308 3.43 12.41 -21.74
N HIS A 309 2.44 13.30 -21.68
CA HIS A 309 1.74 13.65 -20.45
C HIS A 309 0.21 13.76 -20.59
N ASP A 310 -0.34 13.25 -21.69
CA ASP A 310 -1.79 13.16 -21.95
C ASP A 310 -2.39 11.83 -21.46
N LEU A 311 -1.73 11.14 -20.54
CA LEU A 311 -2.24 9.88 -20.00
C LEU A 311 -3.35 10.12 -18.98
N GLU A 312 -4.20 9.12 -18.80
CA GLU A 312 -5.16 9.12 -17.71
C GLU A 312 -4.46 8.85 -16.37
N PRO A 313 -4.95 9.42 -15.25
CA PRO A 313 -4.42 9.13 -13.94
C PRO A 313 -4.47 7.62 -13.59
N PRO A 314 -3.49 7.11 -12.81
CA PRO A 314 -3.40 5.69 -12.50
C PRO A 314 -4.60 5.22 -11.65
N ARG A 315 -5.15 4.05 -12.01
CA ARG A 315 -6.30 3.42 -11.33
C ARG A 315 -5.98 2.03 -10.77
N PHE A 316 -4.74 1.55 -10.95
CA PHE A 316 -4.36 0.19 -10.58
C PHE A 316 -4.45 -0.03 -9.07
N SER A 317 -3.89 0.89 -8.27
CA SER A 317 -3.94 0.80 -6.80
C SER A 317 -5.37 0.70 -6.26
N ARG A 318 -6.34 1.40 -6.88
CA ARG A 318 -7.77 1.28 -6.55
C ARG A 318 -8.30 -0.13 -6.81
N ARG A 319 -8.05 -0.67 -8.01
CA ARG A 319 -8.48 -2.04 -8.39
C ARG A 319 -7.81 -3.09 -7.52
N ALA A 320 -6.54 -2.89 -7.16
CA ALA A 320 -5.82 -3.78 -6.28
C ALA A 320 -6.41 -3.77 -4.86
N LEU A 321 -6.71 -2.59 -4.32
CA LEU A 321 -7.38 -2.47 -3.03
C LEU A 321 -8.72 -3.21 -3.03
N GLU A 322 -9.57 -2.99 -4.03
CA GLU A 322 -10.85 -3.68 -4.18
C GLU A 322 -10.69 -5.21 -4.23
N ARG A 323 -9.69 -5.73 -4.97
CA ARG A 323 -9.39 -7.18 -5.04
C ARG A 323 -8.89 -7.75 -3.70
N LEU A 324 -8.01 -7.04 -2.98
CA LEU A 324 -7.43 -7.55 -1.73
C LEU A 324 -8.38 -7.39 -0.53
N LEU A 325 -9.33 -6.45 -0.55
CA LEU A 325 -10.39 -6.38 0.48
C LEU A 325 -11.36 -7.57 0.39
N ASN A 326 -11.40 -8.24 -0.76
CA ASN A 326 -12.12 -9.49 -0.97
C ASN A 326 -11.31 -10.75 -0.60
N ASP A 327 -10.03 -10.60 -0.22
CA ASP A 327 -9.14 -11.70 0.11
C ASP A 327 -9.03 -11.90 1.63
N TRP A 328 -9.32 -13.11 2.11
CA TRP A 328 -9.30 -13.40 3.54
C TRP A 328 -7.92 -13.18 4.17
N HIS A 329 -6.85 -13.71 3.56
CA HIS A 329 -5.52 -13.67 4.15
C HIS A 329 -4.99 -12.23 4.22
N ALA A 330 -5.24 -11.43 3.18
CA ALA A 330 -4.91 -10.00 3.20
C ALA A 330 -5.66 -9.25 4.31
N VAL A 331 -6.97 -9.48 4.44
CA VAL A 331 -7.82 -8.85 5.47
C VAL A 331 -7.39 -9.28 6.87
N GLN A 332 -7.25 -10.57 7.12
CA GLN A 332 -6.84 -11.14 8.40
C GLN A 332 -5.47 -10.63 8.82
N THR A 333 -4.45 -10.68 7.94
CA THR A 333 -3.11 -10.15 8.21
C THR A 333 -3.15 -8.66 8.58
N THR A 334 -3.96 -7.86 7.88
CA THR A 334 -4.05 -6.42 8.11
C THR A 334 -4.77 -6.08 9.41
N LEU A 335 -5.86 -6.77 9.70
CA LEU A 335 -6.64 -6.52 10.91
C LEU A 335 -5.94 -7.04 12.17
N MET A 336 -5.14 -8.09 12.03
CA MET A 336 -4.31 -8.64 13.10
C MET A 336 -2.90 -8.03 13.15
N ALA A 337 -2.59 -7.04 12.32
CA ALA A 337 -1.27 -6.40 12.33
C ALA A 337 -0.91 -5.89 13.74
N GLY A 338 0.29 -6.24 14.20
CA GLY A 338 0.78 -5.90 15.54
C GLY A 338 0.16 -6.69 16.69
N ALA A 339 -0.74 -7.65 16.43
CA ALA A 339 -1.20 -8.58 17.46
C ALA A 339 -0.04 -9.50 17.86
N ARG A 340 0.27 -9.61 19.15
CA ARG A 340 1.09 -10.70 19.66
C ARG A 340 0.23 -11.96 19.68
N ASP A 341 0.63 -12.99 18.95
CA ASP A 341 0.07 -14.31 19.15
C ASP A 341 0.43 -14.77 20.56
N GLY A 342 -0.58 -15.12 21.36
CA GLY A 342 -0.40 -15.67 22.71
C GLY A 342 0.33 -17.03 22.75
N SER A 343 0.98 -17.44 21.67
CA SER A 343 1.77 -18.68 21.54
C SER A 343 3.28 -18.48 21.73
N GLY A 344 3.75 -17.24 21.92
CA GLY A 344 5.15 -16.98 22.28
C GLY A 344 5.40 -17.19 23.77
N SER A 345 5.87 -18.39 24.13
CA SER A 345 6.50 -18.77 25.42
C SER A 345 6.11 -17.88 26.60
N CYS A 346 5.05 -18.28 27.30
CA CYS A 346 4.91 -17.96 28.71
C CYS A 346 6.16 -18.53 29.39
N SER A 347 7.14 -17.66 29.66
CA SER A 347 8.05 -17.88 30.76
C SER A 347 7.13 -17.95 31.98
N THR A 348 6.84 -19.16 32.41
CA THR A 348 6.10 -19.43 33.64
C THR A 348 6.67 -18.51 34.71
N PRO A 349 5.87 -17.59 35.31
CA PRO A 349 6.32 -16.92 36.50
C PRO A 349 6.46 -18.04 37.54
N THR A 350 7.70 -18.34 37.91
CA THR A 350 8.01 -19.21 39.05
C THR A 350 7.12 -18.78 40.21
N ALA A 351 6.36 -19.75 40.75
CA ALA A 351 5.41 -19.60 41.84
C ALA A 351 6.11 -19.32 43.19
N GLN A 352 6.92 -18.27 43.24
CA GLN A 352 7.60 -17.77 44.43
C GLN A 352 7.55 -16.25 44.36
N ASN A 353 6.38 -15.71 44.70
CA ASN A 353 6.12 -14.37 45.26
C ASN A 353 4.62 -14.10 45.16
N ALA A 354 3.83 -14.95 45.81
CA ALA A 354 2.39 -14.77 45.96
C ALA A 354 2.11 -14.23 47.36
N GLU A 355 2.57 -13.02 47.68
CA GLU A 355 2.07 -12.27 48.84
C GLU A 355 1.96 -10.77 48.48
N GLY A 356 0.72 -10.31 48.30
CA GLY A 356 0.35 -8.90 48.44
C GLY A 356 0.28 -8.04 47.16
N GLY A 357 -0.58 -8.36 46.20
CA GLY A 357 -0.94 -7.46 45.08
C GLY A 357 -2.46 -7.25 44.97
N PRO A 358 -2.99 -6.03 44.71
CA PRO A 358 -4.43 -5.78 44.63
C PRO A 358 -5.05 -6.49 43.42
N LEU A 359 -6.26 -7.05 43.61
CA LEU A 359 -7.09 -7.80 42.64
C LEU A 359 -7.51 -7.04 41.36
N GLY A 360 -6.90 -5.88 41.03
CA GLY A 360 -7.20 -5.08 39.84
C GLY A 360 -6.15 -5.17 38.72
N CYS A 361 -4.99 -5.79 38.97
CA CYS A 361 -3.86 -5.79 38.02
C CYS A 361 -4.09 -6.70 36.80
N GLU A 362 -4.82 -7.81 36.96
CA GLU A 362 -5.07 -8.74 35.85
C GLU A 362 -6.06 -8.15 34.82
N GLU A 363 -7.00 -7.32 35.29
CA GLU A 363 -7.99 -6.65 34.44
C GLU A 363 -7.35 -5.55 33.58
N GLU A 364 -6.51 -4.71 34.18
CA GLU A 364 -5.76 -3.68 33.44
C GLU A 364 -4.73 -4.27 32.46
N GLN A 365 -4.10 -5.40 32.81
CA GLN A 365 -3.11 -6.07 31.96
C GLN A 365 -3.73 -6.64 30.68
N TRP A 366 -4.96 -7.19 30.74
CA TRP A 366 -5.64 -7.66 29.52
C TRP A 366 -6.10 -6.50 28.64
N HIS A 367 -6.58 -5.39 29.22
CA HIS A 367 -6.99 -4.21 28.45
C HIS A 367 -5.80 -3.61 27.70
N LEU A 368 -4.63 -3.53 28.35
CA LEU A 368 -3.38 -3.06 27.75
C LEU A 368 -2.84 -4.03 26.69
N ALA A 369 -2.91 -5.34 26.94
CA ALA A 369 -2.52 -6.36 25.96
C ALA A 369 -3.44 -6.37 24.72
N ALA A 370 -4.75 -6.19 24.91
CA ALA A 370 -5.75 -6.08 23.85
C ALA A 370 -5.59 -4.80 22.99
N GLN A 371 -4.94 -3.78 23.53
CA GLN A 371 -4.59 -2.52 22.83
C GLN A 371 -3.17 -2.51 22.26
N SER A 372 -2.39 -3.58 22.48
CA SER A 372 -1.02 -3.63 21.97
C SER A 372 -0.97 -3.75 20.43
N GLY A 373 -0.08 -2.96 19.82
CA GLY A 373 0.19 -3.00 18.39
C GLY A 373 -0.96 -2.54 17.49
N THR A 374 -1.86 -1.67 17.96
CA THR A 374 -3.00 -1.21 17.16
C THR A 374 -2.70 -0.02 16.25
N ALA A 375 -1.53 0.64 16.35
CA ALA A 375 -1.25 1.85 15.58
C ALA A 375 -1.40 1.67 14.06
N LEU A 376 -0.88 0.58 13.51
CA LEU A 376 -1.00 0.27 12.07
C LEU A 376 -2.44 -0.08 11.67
N LEU A 377 -3.15 -0.80 12.54
CA LEU A 377 -4.56 -1.11 12.37
C LEU A 377 -5.41 0.16 12.37
N ASP A 378 -5.24 1.02 13.36
CA ASP A 378 -5.99 2.27 13.49
C ASP A 378 -5.70 3.20 12.31
N LYS A 379 -4.45 3.23 11.82
CA LYS A 379 -4.07 3.93 10.58
C LYS A 379 -4.83 3.36 9.37
N PHE A 380 -4.91 2.03 9.23
CA PHE A 380 -5.67 1.38 8.17
C PHE A 380 -7.16 1.73 8.24
N VAL A 381 -7.79 1.54 9.39
CA VAL A 381 -9.23 1.75 9.60
C VAL A 381 -9.59 3.22 9.41
N HIS A 382 -8.78 4.14 9.94
CA HIS A 382 -8.99 5.58 9.73
C HIS A 382 -8.93 5.94 8.25
N CYS A 383 -7.93 5.47 7.51
CA CYS A 383 -7.83 5.71 6.07
C CYS A 383 -9.05 5.13 5.31
N LEU A 384 -9.48 3.91 5.64
CA LEU A 384 -10.65 3.27 5.02
C LEU A 384 -11.93 4.09 5.26
N LEU A 385 -12.15 4.53 6.50
CA LEU A 385 -13.34 5.30 6.88
C LEU A 385 -13.32 6.72 6.29
N VAL A 386 -12.19 7.40 6.30
CA VAL A 386 -12.13 8.82 5.91
C VAL A 386 -11.88 9.01 4.41
N LYS A 387 -11.08 8.17 3.77
CA LYS A 387 -10.55 8.42 2.41
C LYS A 387 -11.12 7.52 1.32
N CYS A 388 -11.57 6.31 1.65
CA CYS A 388 -12.07 5.34 0.65
C CYS A 388 -13.56 5.50 0.33
N SER A 389 -14.11 4.75 -0.62
CA SER A 389 -15.56 4.72 -0.91
C SER A 389 -16.31 3.82 0.09
N MET A 390 -17.65 3.95 0.13
CA MET A 390 -18.50 2.98 0.87
C MET A 390 -18.36 1.56 0.30
N GLU A 391 -18.24 1.43 -1.02
CA GLU A 391 -18.08 0.12 -1.70
C GLU A 391 -16.85 -0.65 -1.20
N MET A 392 -15.72 0.03 -0.96
CA MET A 392 -14.52 -0.60 -0.41
C MET A 392 -14.74 -1.08 1.03
N LEU A 393 -15.46 -0.28 1.84
CA LEU A 393 -15.83 -0.70 3.19
C LEU A 393 -16.74 -1.93 3.15
N ASP A 394 -17.75 -1.92 2.29
CA ASP A 394 -18.67 -3.04 2.11
C ASP A 394 -17.95 -4.31 1.62
N ALA A 395 -16.93 -4.19 0.76
CA ALA A 395 -16.09 -5.32 0.35
C ALA A 395 -15.37 -5.98 1.54
N LEU A 396 -14.78 -5.18 2.45
CA LEU A 396 -14.15 -5.70 3.66
C LEU A 396 -15.18 -6.37 4.58
N LEU A 397 -16.33 -5.73 4.79
CA LEU A 397 -17.42 -6.26 5.61
C LEU A 397 -17.95 -7.59 5.05
N ALA A 398 -18.12 -7.67 3.73
CA ALA A 398 -18.56 -8.89 3.06
C ALA A 398 -17.56 -10.03 3.25
N THR A 399 -16.25 -9.76 3.23
CA THR A 399 -15.21 -10.75 3.54
C THR A 399 -15.28 -11.23 4.99
N LEU A 400 -15.39 -10.31 5.96
CA LEU A 400 -15.51 -10.69 7.37
C LEU A 400 -16.76 -11.55 7.63
N ILE A 401 -17.92 -11.13 7.14
CA ILE A 401 -19.18 -11.84 7.34
C ILE A 401 -19.13 -13.23 6.71
N ARG A 402 -18.61 -13.34 5.47
CA ARG A 402 -18.45 -14.62 4.77
C ARG A 402 -17.56 -15.58 5.55
N GLU A 403 -16.42 -15.11 6.05
CA GLU A 403 -15.45 -15.96 6.75
C GLU A 403 -15.87 -16.31 8.19
N MET A 404 -16.65 -15.44 8.85
CA MET A 404 -17.30 -15.76 10.14
C MET A 404 -18.33 -16.89 10.01
N GLN A 405 -18.89 -17.09 8.82
CA GLN A 405 -19.85 -18.16 8.51
C GLN A 405 -19.18 -19.35 7.81
N ASN A 406 -17.86 -19.31 7.61
CA ASN A 406 -17.14 -20.35 6.89
C ASN A 406 -16.83 -21.54 7.82
N GLU A 407 -17.60 -22.61 7.64
CA GLU A 407 -17.42 -23.90 8.33
C GLU A 407 -16.60 -24.90 7.52
N ALA A 408 -16.25 -24.59 6.27
CA ALA A 408 -15.49 -25.50 5.40
C ALA A 408 -14.03 -25.67 5.84
N VAL A 409 -13.47 -24.67 6.52
CA VAL A 409 -12.10 -24.71 7.06
C VAL A 409 -12.18 -24.80 8.59
N PRO A 410 -11.64 -25.85 9.23
CA PRO A 410 -11.66 -25.99 10.69
C PRO A 410 -11.09 -24.77 11.40
N GLY A 411 -11.83 -24.23 12.37
CA GLY A 411 -11.43 -23.06 13.16
C GLY A 411 -11.57 -21.70 12.46
N ARG A 412 -11.87 -21.65 11.15
CA ARG A 412 -11.96 -20.39 10.39
C ARG A 412 -13.02 -19.45 10.92
N SER A 413 -14.22 -19.95 11.21
CA SER A 413 -15.30 -19.12 11.78
C SER A 413 -14.89 -18.45 13.11
N ALA A 414 -14.22 -19.19 14.01
CA ALA A 414 -13.79 -18.65 15.31
C ALA A 414 -12.64 -17.63 15.14
N GLU A 415 -11.70 -17.91 14.25
CA GLU A 415 -10.66 -16.97 13.87
C GLU A 415 -11.25 -15.67 13.30
N ALA A 416 -12.19 -15.79 12.36
CA ALA A 416 -12.82 -14.65 11.73
C ALA A 416 -13.62 -13.78 12.70
N ARG A 417 -14.26 -14.38 13.71
CA ARG A 417 -14.88 -13.63 14.81
C ARG A 417 -13.83 -12.82 15.59
N ARG A 418 -12.68 -13.41 15.93
CA ARG A 418 -11.59 -12.69 16.63
C ARG A 418 -11.06 -11.52 15.81
N VAL A 419 -10.86 -11.73 14.52
CA VAL A 419 -10.43 -10.69 13.56
C VAL A 419 -11.47 -9.56 13.49
N ALA A 420 -12.75 -9.91 13.39
CA ALA A 420 -13.85 -8.95 13.33
C ALA A 420 -13.99 -8.14 14.63
N HIS A 421 -13.83 -8.76 15.81
CA HIS A 421 -13.78 -8.03 17.10
C HIS A 421 -12.69 -6.97 17.11
N ARG A 422 -11.46 -7.34 16.69
CA ARG A 422 -10.33 -6.40 16.64
C ARG A 422 -10.60 -5.23 15.68
N PHE A 423 -11.22 -5.49 14.54
CA PHE A 423 -11.65 -4.45 13.60
C PHE A 423 -12.71 -3.52 14.21
N VAL A 424 -13.78 -4.08 14.78
CA VAL A 424 -14.86 -3.29 15.39
C VAL A 424 -14.33 -2.44 16.53
N ARG A 425 -13.43 -2.97 17.37
CA ARG A 425 -12.77 -2.22 18.45
C ARG A 425 -11.99 -1.00 17.93
N SER A 426 -11.27 -1.16 16.82
CA SER A 426 -10.57 -0.06 16.13
C SER A 426 -11.56 0.98 15.58
N VAL A 427 -12.65 0.53 14.95
CA VAL A 427 -13.73 1.42 14.47
C VAL A 427 -14.37 2.17 15.63
N THR A 428 -14.59 1.54 16.78
CA THR A 428 -15.12 2.19 17.99
C THR A 428 -14.18 3.28 18.50
N ARG A 429 -12.86 3.01 18.59
CA ARG A 429 -11.87 4.04 18.97
C ARG A 429 -11.92 5.25 18.03
N ILE A 430 -11.92 5.01 16.72
CA ILE A 430 -11.96 6.07 15.71
C ILE A 430 -13.29 6.81 15.73
N PHE A 431 -14.41 6.10 15.93
CA PHE A 431 -15.73 6.70 16.04
C PHE A 431 -15.83 7.70 17.20
N VAL A 432 -15.28 7.34 18.37
CA VAL A 432 -15.21 8.23 19.54
C VAL A 432 -14.39 9.49 19.21
N ILE A 433 -13.20 9.32 18.62
CA ILE A 433 -12.33 10.45 18.22
C ILE A 433 -13.07 11.37 17.25
N LEU A 434 -13.63 10.83 16.16
CA LEU A 434 -14.37 11.59 15.16
C LEU A 434 -15.58 12.31 15.75
N THR A 435 -16.27 11.69 16.71
CA THR A 435 -17.44 12.32 17.36
C THR A 435 -17.01 13.51 18.24
N ILE A 436 -15.88 13.41 18.93
CA ILE A 436 -15.32 14.50 19.75
C ILE A 436 -14.84 15.65 18.86
N GLU A 437 -14.07 15.36 17.81
CA GLU A 437 -13.55 16.38 16.88
C GLU A 437 -14.66 17.14 16.15
N MET A 438 -15.80 16.49 15.94
CA MET A 438 -16.96 17.05 15.25
C MET A 438 -18.00 17.67 16.19
N ALA A 439 -17.81 17.61 17.50
CA ALA A 439 -18.67 18.31 18.44
C ALA A 439 -18.53 19.83 18.21
N PRO A 440 -19.64 20.57 18.02
CA PRO A 440 -19.57 22.00 17.79
C PRO A 440 -18.93 22.67 19.00
N SER A 441 -17.69 23.16 18.84
CA SER A 441 -17.04 23.98 19.85
C SER A 441 -17.90 25.21 20.08
N SER A 442 -18.37 25.42 21.31
CA SER A 442 -19.19 26.58 21.72
C SER A 442 -18.45 27.94 21.60
N THR A 443 -17.23 27.97 21.08
CA THR A 443 -16.32 29.13 21.11
C THR A 443 -15.88 29.68 19.75
N ARG A 444 -16.40 29.20 18.60
CA ARG A 444 -16.11 29.83 17.30
C ARG A 444 -17.36 30.39 16.62
N LYS A 445 -17.50 31.71 16.77
CA LYS A 445 -18.48 32.55 16.08
C LYS A 445 -18.32 32.39 14.56
N LYS A 446 -19.41 32.00 13.92
CA LYS A 446 -19.61 31.76 12.50
C LYS A 446 -19.21 32.98 11.64
N SER A 447 -18.34 32.78 10.65
CA SER A 447 -18.26 33.65 9.46
C SER A 447 -18.58 32.82 8.23
N GLY A 448 -19.58 33.27 7.45
CA GLY A 448 -20.34 32.47 6.50
C GLY A 448 -19.71 32.32 5.12
N ASN A 449 -20.11 31.26 4.40
CA ASN A 449 -20.95 31.43 3.21
C ASN A 449 -21.67 30.12 2.84
N GLY A 450 -22.99 30.20 2.62
CA GLY A 450 -23.76 29.30 1.75
C GLY A 450 -24.20 27.93 2.28
N GLY A 451 -25.49 27.81 2.63
CA GLY A 451 -26.24 26.54 2.65
C GLY A 451 -26.75 26.11 4.02
N GLY A 452 -28.06 26.28 4.26
CA GLY A 452 -28.73 25.72 5.42
C GLY A 452 -28.62 24.19 5.42
N GLY A 453 -27.86 23.65 6.38
CA GLY A 453 -27.75 22.21 6.63
C GLY A 453 -28.40 21.88 7.97
N SER A 454 -29.51 21.15 7.90
CA SER A 454 -30.20 20.48 9.01
C SER A 454 -29.24 19.78 9.99
N LEU A 455 -29.67 19.66 11.25
CA LEU A 455 -29.10 18.82 12.33
C LEU A 455 -29.01 17.31 12.00
N THR A 456 -29.16 16.93 10.72
CA THR A 456 -29.15 15.57 10.18
C THR A 456 -28.01 15.30 9.20
N GLY A 457 -27.12 16.27 8.94
CA GLY A 457 -25.97 16.11 8.06
C GLY A 457 -24.82 15.33 8.70
N SER A 458 -24.99 14.05 8.99
CA SER A 458 -23.90 13.24 9.53
C SER A 458 -22.72 13.18 8.56
N SER A 459 -21.51 13.41 9.04
CA SER A 459 -20.32 13.30 8.21
C SER A 459 -20.16 11.90 7.61
N GLN A 460 -19.68 11.85 6.37
CA GLN A 460 -19.43 10.61 5.64
C GLN A 460 -18.64 9.56 6.46
N PRO A 461 -17.60 9.92 7.24
CA PRO A 461 -16.91 8.96 8.12
C PRO A 461 -17.79 8.39 9.24
N LEU A 462 -18.65 9.20 9.87
CA LEU A 462 -19.57 8.72 10.91
C LEU A 462 -20.66 7.81 10.34
N VAL A 463 -21.13 8.09 9.11
CA VAL A 463 -22.05 7.18 8.38
C VAL A 463 -21.40 5.81 8.18
N LYS A 464 -20.13 5.78 7.79
CA LYS A 464 -19.37 4.53 7.62
C LYS A 464 -19.16 3.77 8.93
N CYS A 465 -18.87 4.46 10.02
CA CYS A 465 -18.78 3.80 11.34
C CYS A 465 -20.12 3.12 11.70
N ARG A 466 -21.23 3.84 11.53
CA ARG A 466 -22.57 3.26 11.75
C ARG A 466 -22.85 2.08 10.84
N ARG A 467 -22.41 2.12 9.58
CA ARG A 467 -22.52 1.01 8.64
C ARG A 467 -21.78 -0.24 9.15
N VAL A 468 -20.57 -0.08 9.70
CA VAL A 468 -19.83 -1.19 10.33
C VAL A 468 -20.61 -1.75 11.52
N PHE A 469 -21.08 -0.89 12.43
CA PHE A 469 -21.83 -1.33 13.61
C PHE A 469 -23.13 -2.07 13.23
N GLN A 470 -23.83 -1.61 12.19
CA GLN A 470 -25.02 -2.29 11.69
C GLN A 470 -24.70 -3.64 11.05
N ALA A 471 -23.61 -3.74 10.28
CA ALA A 471 -23.22 -4.97 9.60
C ALA A 471 -22.70 -6.05 10.57
N LEU A 472 -22.08 -5.65 11.69
CA LEU A 472 -21.48 -6.53 12.69
C LEU A 472 -22.15 -6.35 14.07
N LEU A 473 -23.48 -6.22 14.09
CA LEU A 473 -24.27 -5.79 15.27
C LEU A 473 -23.95 -6.55 16.57
N PRO A 474 -23.88 -7.90 16.61
CA PRO A 474 -23.59 -8.60 17.86
C PRO A 474 -22.22 -8.23 18.46
N LEU A 475 -21.21 -8.09 17.60
CA LEU A 475 -19.86 -7.70 18.02
C LEU A 475 -19.82 -6.22 18.40
N ALA A 476 -20.50 -5.36 17.64
CA ALA A 476 -20.56 -3.92 17.88
C ALA A 476 -21.17 -3.58 19.23
N VAL A 477 -22.25 -4.27 19.63
CA VAL A 477 -22.86 -4.06 20.95
C VAL A 477 -21.84 -4.33 22.07
N GLN A 478 -21.14 -5.45 22.00
CA GLN A 478 -20.13 -5.81 22.99
C GLN A 478 -19.00 -4.76 23.05
N GLU A 479 -18.40 -4.42 21.91
CA GLU A 479 -17.27 -3.48 21.86
C GLU A 479 -17.66 -2.05 22.25
N LEU A 480 -18.89 -1.62 21.95
CA LEU A 480 -19.40 -0.30 22.35
C LEU A 480 -19.65 -0.24 23.86
N CYS A 481 -20.20 -1.30 24.46
CA CYS A 481 -20.37 -1.40 25.91
C CYS A 481 -19.01 -1.38 26.62
N GLU A 482 -18.06 -2.22 26.18
CA GLU A 482 -16.70 -2.26 26.74
C GLU A 482 -16.00 -0.89 26.64
N ALA A 483 -16.14 -0.20 25.50
CA ALA A 483 -15.57 1.14 25.32
C ALA A 483 -16.24 2.19 26.23
N ALA A 484 -17.56 2.14 26.40
CA ALA A 484 -18.29 3.05 27.29
C ALA A 484 -17.87 2.83 28.76
N ASP A 485 -17.75 1.58 29.19
CA ASP A 485 -17.27 1.25 30.52
C ASP A 485 -15.83 1.72 30.74
N ALA A 486 -14.93 1.50 29.78
CA ALA A 486 -13.55 1.97 29.85
C ALA A 486 -13.44 3.51 29.91
N LEU A 487 -14.29 4.24 29.18
CA LEU A 487 -14.34 5.71 29.23
C LEU A 487 -14.87 6.24 30.56
N LEU A 488 -15.82 5.54 31.19
CA LEU A 488 -16.41 5.92 32.48
C LEU A 488 -15.60 5.44 33.68
N ALA A 489 -14.74 4.43 33.51
CA ALA A 489 -13.96 3.83 34.60
C ALA A 489 -13.16 4.85 35.42
N PRO A 490 -12.42 5.82 34.83
CA PRO A 490 -11.69 6.83 35.62
C PRO A 490 -12.61 7.69 36.50
N VAL A 491 -13.84 7.96 36.06
CA VAL A 491 -14.83 8.70 36.86
C VAL A 491 -15.39 7.83 37.97
N ARG A 492 -15.76 6.58 37.66
CA ARG A 492 -16.27 5.60 38.64
C ARG A 492 -15.25 5.29 39.74
N LEU A 493 -13.97 5.24 39.38
CA LEU A 493 -12.85 4.99 40.29
C LEU A 493 -12.37 6.26 41.03
N GLY A 494 -13.02 7.40 40.80
CA GLY A 494 -12.66 8.68 41.44
C GLY A 494 -11.33 9.28 40.97
N VAL A 495 -10.72 8.74 39.92
CA VAL A 495 -9.46 9.22 39.31
C VAL A 495 -9.67 10.52 38.54
N ALA A 496 -10.84 10.68 37.90
CA ALA A 496 -11.23 11.88 37.16
C ALA A 496 -12.55 12.45 37.69
N ARG A 497 -12.65 13.78 37.80
CA ARG A 497 -13.91 14.45 38.13
C ARG A 497 -14.69 14.76 36.85
N PRO A 498 -16.02 14.56 36.81
CA PRO A 498 -16.84 15.04 35.71
C PRO A 498 -16.69 16.56 35.57
N THR A 499 -16.32 17.03 34.38
CA THR A 499 -16.36 18.45 34.06
C THR A 499 -17.77 18.80 33.56
N THR A 500 -18.37 19.82 34.18
CA THR A 500 -19.68 20.38 33.81
C THR A 500 -19.66 21.09 32.47
#